data_AF-A0AAW1HI68-F1
#
_entry.id   AF-A0AAW1HI68-F1
#
_cell.length_a   1.000
_cell.length_b   1.000
_cell.length_c   1.000
_cell.angle_alpha   90.00
_cell.angle_beta   90.00
_cell.angle_gamma   90.00
#
_symmetry.space_group_name_H-M   'P 1'
#
loop_
_entity.id
_entity.type
_entity.pdbx_description
1 polymer ?
#
loop_
_entity_poly.entity_id
_entity_poly.type
_entity_poly.pdbx_seq_one_letter_code
_entity_poly.pdbx_strand_id
1 'polypeptide(L)'
;MSQASVRKKILEKNSKFIKQKNETPHKNNNLLFKNFEKVYSLDVYRRSNSLASVSPLTLSQTSTDSSSLTDNYSSFLDLKILAESLRGIITSSSTERIDPPSTVVATVAARNDVEQGCPKVCVDGEVKRCHWITKTSDKGYVSFHDEQWGVPIYDDNQLFELLSMCGMLMDFKWPQILKRRNHLREAFGGFDVKFVEQLRERDILKISANKEVGLAECRVRCIVDNAKGIIKVMKEYGSFSSYMWSYFNYKPTINKYKYPRNVPLRSPKAEVISKELLRRGFRLVGPVIMQSFTQAAGMTIDHLIDCFRYNHCVTLAQSPWKHV
;
A
#
# COMPACT_ATOMS: atom_id res chain seq x y z
N MET A 1 48.62 18.42 -31.15
CA MET A 1 48.79 17.26 -30.22
C MET A 1 47.99 16.09 -30.78
N SER A 2 48.61 14.92 -30.98
CA SER A 2 47.98 13.79 -31.70
C SER A 2 46.85 13.14 -30.91
N GLN A 3 45.85 12.59 -31.61
CA GLN A 3 44.66 11.93 -31.02
C GLN A 3 45.01 10.77 -30.06
N ALA A 4 46.21 10.19 -30.19
CA ALA A 4 46.74 9.18 -29.26
C ALA A 4 47.01 9.75 -27.86
N SER A 5 47.41 11.02 -27.76
CA SER A 5 47.71 11.67 -26.47
C SER A 5 46.44 12.02 -25.67
N VAL A 6 45.31 12.21 -26.35
CA VAL A 6 44.00 12.48 -25.72
C VAL A 6 43.40 11.20 -25.16
N ARG A 7 43.47 10.07 -25.91
CA ARG A 7 43.01 8.77 -25.43
C ARG A 7 43.78 8.28 -24.20
N LYS A 8 45.10 8.51 -24.13
CA LYS A 8 45.92 8.15 -22.97
C LYS A 8 45.54 8.95 -21.71
N LYS A 9 45.25 10.25 -21.85
CA LYS A 9 44.76 11.09 -20.74
C LYS A 9 43.38 10.68 -20.24
N ILE A 10 42.48 10.22 -21.11
CA ILE A 10 41.13 9.76 -20.73
C ILE A 10 41.19 8.42 -19.99
N LEU A 11 42.04 7.49 -20.44
CA LEU A 11 42.26 6.20 -19.76
C LEU A 11 42.90 6.35 -18.38
N GLU A 12 43.89 7.25 -18.23
CA GLU A 12 44.49 7.56 -16.92
C GLU A 12 43.51 8.25 -15.97
N LYS A 13 42.62 9.12 -16.49
CA LYS A 13 41.59 9.78 -15.69
C LYS A 13 40.51 8.79 -15.21
N ASN A 14 40.11 7.84 -16.05
CA ASN A 14 39.15 6.80 -15.68
C ASN A 14 39.74 5.74 -14.74
N SER A 15 41.03 5.40 -14.90
CA SER A 15 41.78 4.54 -13.97
C SER A 15 41.85 5.12 -12.56
N LYS A 16 42.12 6.43 -12.44
CA LYS A 16 42.12 7.14 -11.15
C LYS A 16 40.73 7.22 -10.51
N PHE A 17 39.67 7.36 -11.31
CA PHE A 17 38.29 7.39 -10.83
C PHE A 17 37.81 6.03 -10.30
N ILE A 18 38.28 4.92 -10.90
CA ILE A 18 37.96 3.56 -10.46
C ILE A 18 38.76 3.19 -9.19
N LYS A 19 40.01 3.66 -9.06
CA LYS A 19 40.81 3.48 -7.83
C LYS A 19 40.24 4.24 -6.62
N GLN A 20 39.66 5.42 -6.84
CA GLN A 20 39.01 6.20 -5.76
C GLN A 20 37.69 5.59 -5.24
N LYS A 21 37.08 4.66 -6.00
CA LYS A 21 35.79 4.06 -5.61
C LYS A 21 35.93 2.75 -4.81
N ASN A 22 37.14 2.17 -4.74
CA ASN A 22 37.38 0.84 -4.16
C ASN A 22 38.27 0.81 -2.90
N GLU A 23 38.45 1.93 -2.21
CA GLU A 23 39.16 1.99 -0.91
C GLU A 23 38.24 2.56 0.21
N THR A 24 37.37 1.70 0.75
CA THR A 24 36.91 1.47 2.16
C THR A 24 36.85 2.62 3.22
N PRO A 25 35.92 2.64 4.22
CA PRO A 25 35.73 1.50 5.15
C PRO A 25 34.34 1.23 5.77
N HIS A 26 34.12 -0.06 6.06
CA HIS A 26 33.29 -0.55 7.15
C HIS A 26 33.67 0.16 8.47
N LYS A 27 32.79 0.99 9.03
CA LYS A 27 32.81 1.38 10.45
C LYS A 27 31.50 2.06 10.90
N ASN A 28 30.91 1.49 11.95
CA ASN A 28 30.07 2.09 12.98
C ASN A 28 28.65 2.59 12.66
N ASN A 29 27.68 1.66 12.69
CA ASN A 29 26.25 1.96 12.95
C ASN A 29 25.95 2.38 14.42
N ASN A 30 26.98 2.63 15.24
CA ASN A 30 26.84 3.07 16.63
C ASN A 30 26.79 4.61 16.81
N LEU A 31 26.80 5.38 15.71
CA LEU A 31 26.75 6.85 15.76
C LEU A 31 25.33 7.42 15.73
N LEU A 32 24.33 6.66 15.26
CA LEU A 32 22.91 7.06 15.34
C LEU A 32 22.30 6.84 16.73
N PHE A 33 22.89 5.98 17.56
CA PHE A 33 22.39 5.71 18.92
C PHE A 33 22.85 6.73 19.97
N LYS A 34 23.93 7.48 19.74
CA LYS A 34 24.51 8.41 20.73
C LYS A 34 23.82 9.77 20.84
N ASN A 35 22.97 10.13 19.88
CA ASN A 35 22.19 11.38 19.94
C ASN A 35 20.81 11.22 20.60
N PHE A 36 20.40 10.00 20.97
CA PHE A 36 19.11 9.76 21.63
C PHE A 36 19.17 9.81 23.17
N GLU A 37 20.37 9.80 23.78
CA GLU A 37 20.54 9.82 25.24
C GLU A 37 20.54 11.23 25.87
N LYS A 38 20.43 12.31 25.08
CA LYS A 38 20.63 13.67 25.59
C LYS A 38 19.38 14.55 25.66
N VAL A 39 18.17 13.98 25.58
CA VAL A 39 16.94 14.80 25.57
C VAL A 39 15.98 14.51 26.74
N TYR A 40 16.10 13.42 27.50
CA TYR A 40 15.28 13.24 28.71
C TYR A 40 16.01 12.48 29.82
N SER A 41 16.40 13.21 30.87
CA SER A 41 16.67 12.65 32.20
C SER A 41 15.36 12.26 32.86
N LEU A 42 15.37 11.08 33.50
CA LEU A 42 14.29 10.48 34.29
C LEU A 42 13.79 11.42 35.39
N ASP A 43 12.50 11.36 35.69
CA ASP A 43 12.08 11.35 37.08
C ASP A 43 10.86 10.45 37.32
N VAL A 44 11.01 9.67 38.38
CA VAL A 44 10.10 8.66 38.91
C VAL A 44 8.98 9.35 39.67
N TYR A 45 7.72 9.01 39.40
CA TYR A 45 6.69 9.14 40.43
C TYR A 45 5.77 7.93 40.48
N ARG A 46 5.77 7.32 41.67
CA ARG A 46 5.00 6.17 42.13
C ARG A 46 3.88 6.72 43.03
N ARG A 47 2.60 6.49 42.72
CA ARG A 47 1.44 6.32 43.63
C ARG A 47 0.13 6.27 42.80
N SER A 48 -0.63 5.17 42.82
CA SER A 48 -1.65 4.73 43.80
C SER A 48 -3.03 5.36 43.59
N ASN A 49 -4.03 4.48 43.41
CA ASN A 49 -5.47 4.71 43.24
C ASN A 49 -6.12 5.65 44.27
N SER A 50 -7.15 6.41 43.84
CA SER A 50 -8.41 6.61 44.58
C SER A 50 -9.46 7.32 43.71
N LEU A 51 -10.72 6.90 43.89
CA LEU A 51 -11.96 7.34 43.27
C LEU A 51 -12.31 8.83 43.50
N ALA A 52 -12.96 9.46 42.51
CA ALA A 52 -14.08 10.37 42.72
C ALA A 52 -14.83 10.60 41.39
N SER A 53 -16.16 10.58 41.47
CA SER A 53 -17.13 10.68 40.39
C SER A 53 -17.34 12.11 39.91
N VAL A 54 -17.66 12.29 38.62
CA VAL A 54 -18.62 13.31 38.15
C VAL A 54 -19.27 12.85 36.84
N SER A 55 -20.58 12.99 36.80
CA SER A 55 -21.53 12.50 35.80
C SER A 55 -21.44 13.19 34.42
N PRO A 56 -21.82 12.50 33.33
CA PRO A 56 -22.28 13.15 32.10
C PRO A 56 -23.81 13.17 32.01
N LEU A 57 -24.34 14.33 31.60
CA LEU A 57 -25.73 14.56 31.25
C LEU A 57 -26.14 13.81 29.97
N THR A 58 -27.41 13.48 29.98
CA THR A 58 -28.25 12.68 29.08
C THR A 58 -28.41 13.22 27.64
N LEU A 59 -28.52 12.31 26.66
CA LEU A 59 -29.76 12.21 25.87
C LEU A 59 -30.00 10.77 25.33
N SER A 60 -31.20 10.29 25.64
CA SER A 60 -31.87 9.03 25.28
C SER A 60 -32.27 9.05 23.78
N GLN A 61 -32.50 7.96 23.03
CA GLN A 61 -33.53 6.93 23.21
C GLN A 61 -33.31 5.70 22.30
N THR A 62 -33.37 4.50 22.92
CA THR A 62 -34.21 3.30 22.60
C THR A 62 -34.20 2.71 21.17
N SER A 63 -34.07 1.40 20.91
CA SER A 63 -34.63 0.15 21.48
C SER A 63 -33.74 -1.04 21.01
N THR A 64 -33.28 -1.97 21.87
CA THR A 64 -33.85 -3.32 22.15
C THR A 64 -34.39 -4.04 20.89
N ASP A 65 -33.84 -5.18 20.44
CA ASP A 65 -33.81 -6.44 21.17
C ASP A 65 -32.55 -7.31 20.97
N SER A 66 -32.26 -8.03 22.04
CA SER A 66 -31.21 -9.04 22.21
C SER A 66 -31.63 -10.39 21.62
N SER A 67 -30.68 -11.10 21.02
CA SER A 67 -30.56 -12.55 21.26
C SER A 67 -29.09 -12.98 21.21
N SER A 68 -28.61 -13.40 22.37
CA SER A 68 -27.43 -14.20 22.58
C SER A 68 -27.50 -15.50 21.77
N LEU A 69 -26.38 -15.98 21.22
CA LEU A 69 -26.03 -17.40 21.25
C LEU A 69 -24.52 -17.57 21.01
N THR A 70 -24.02 -18.59 21.69
CA THR A 70 -22.64 -19.03 21.93
C THR A 70 -22.00 -19.78 20.76
N ASP A 71 -20.66 -19.86 20.80
CA ASP A 71 -19.77 -20.94 20.37
C ASP A 71 -20.09 -21.76 19.09
N ASN A 72 -19.16 -21.78 18.12
CA ASN A 72 -18.20 -22.89 17.97
C ASN A 72 -17.37 -22.86 16.68
N TYR A 73 -16.17 -23.40 16.82
CA TYR A 73 -15.20 -23.75 15.78
C TYR A 73 -15.55 -25.13 15.17
N SER A 74 -15.12 -25.36 13.91
CA SER A 74 -15.16 -26.64 13.14
C SER A 74 -16.54 -26.98 12.55
N SER A 75 -16.74 -27.40 11.28
CA SER A 75 -15.94 -28.28 10.41
C SER A 75 -16.47 -28.23 8.96
N PHE A 76 -15.53 -28.36 7.99
CA PHE A 76 -15.63 -29.04 6.68
C PHE A 76 -16.97 -29.19 5.94
N LEU A 77 -17.10 -28.49 4.80
CA LEU A 77 -17.21 -29.07 3.45
C LEU A 77 -17.03 -27.94 2.40
N ASP A 78 -16.77 -28.29 1.14
CA ASP A 78 -16.58 -27.40 -0.02
C ASP A 78 -15.18 -26.85 -0.29
N LEU A 79 -14.20 -27.77 -0.36
CA LEU A 79 -12.88 -27.50 -0.92
C LEU A 79 -12.47 -28.52 -2.01
N LYS A 80 -13.39 -28.82 -2.93
CA LYS A 80 -13.15 -29.79 -4.03
C LYS A 80 -13.52 -29.34 -5.44
N ILE A 81 -13.78 -28.04 -5.69
CA ILE A 81 -14.20 -27.56 -7.04
C ILE A 81 -13.22 -26.58 -7.69
N LEU A 82 -12.08 -26.23 -7.08
CA LEU A 82 -11.16 -25.23 -7.66
C LEU A 82 -9.79 -25.77 -8.13
N ALA A 83 -9.55 -27.08 -8.08
CA ALA A 83 -8.21 -27.64 -8.32
C ALA A 83 -8.00 -28.31 -9.71
N GLU A 84 -9.01 -28.44 -10.56
CA GLU A 84 -8.88 -29.22 -11.81
C GLU A 84 -8.60 -28.43 -13.11
N SER A 85 -8.55 -27.10 -13.10
CA SER A 85 -8.56 -26.33 -14.38
C SER A 85 -7.19 -25.94 -14.98
N LEU A 86 -6.07 -26.52 -14.53
CA LEU A 86 -4.73 -26.11 -15.02
C LEU A 86 -3.75 -27.27 -15.34
N ARG A 87 -4.23 -28.38 -15.92
CA ARG A 87 -3.34 -29.37 -16.58
C ARG A 87 -3.94 -29.94 -17.87
N GLY A 88 -3.20 -29.76 -18.98
CA GLY A 88 -3.41 -30.43 -20.28
C GLY A 88 -4.34 -29.64 -21.21
N ILE A 89 -4.09 -29.46 -22.51
CA ILE A 89 -3.42 -30.37 -23.45
C ILE A 89 -2.77 -29.54 -24.58
N ILE A 90 -1.53 -29.91 -24.91
CA ILE A 90 -0.81 -29.60 -26.15
C ILE A 90 -1.17 -30.65 -27.21
N THR A 91 -1.25 -30.22 -28.48
CA THR A 91 -1.32 -30.97 -29.75
C THR A 91 -2.62 -31.70 -30.13
N SER A 92 -3.25 -31.27 -31.23
CA SER A 92 -3.16 -31.97 -32.52
C SER A 92 -3.78 -31.15 -33.66
N SER A 93 -3.16 -31.29 -34.83
CA SER A 93 -3.52 -30.73 -36.13
C SER A 93 -4.80 -31.35 -36.68
N SER A 94 -5.66 -30.56 -37.31
CA SER A 94 -6.47 -31.00 -38.46
C SER A 94 -6.86 -29.81 -39.32
N THR A 95 -6.61 -30.01 -40.60
CA THR A 95 -6.89 -29.17 -41.76
C THR A 95 -8.38 -28.94 -41.97
N GLU A 96 -8.77 -27.70 -42.27
CA GLU A 96 -9.88 -27.45 -43.19
C GLU A 96 -9.76 -26.05 -43.82
N ARG A 97 -9.87 -26.03 -45.15
CA ARG A 97 -9.77 -24.87 -46.04
C ARG A 97 -11.15 -24.23 -46.15
N ILE A 98 -11.22 -22.90 -45.99
CA ILE A 98 -12.30 -22.08 -46.55
C ILE A 98 -11.67 -20.78 -47.07
N ASP A 99 -11.81 -20.55 -48.38
CA ASP A 99 -11.32 -19.38 -49.11
C ASP A 99 -12.19 -18.12 -48.86
N PRO A 100 -11.64 -16.90 -49.10
CA PRO A 100 -12.19 -15.64 -48.58
C PRO A 100 -13.05 -14.88 -49.61
N PRO A 101 -13.78 -13.84 -49.17
CA PRO A 101 -14.10 -12.74 -50.08
C PRO A 101 -13.53 -11.39 -49.60
N SER A 102 -12.74 -10.81 -50.51
CA SER A 102 -12.78 -9.41 -50.95
C SER A 102 -12.40 -8.30 -49.96
N THR A 103 -11.11 -7.99 -50.04
CA THR A 103 -10.50 -6.66 -50.11
C THR A 103 -11.47 -5.48 -50.33
N VAL A 104 -11.62 -4.64 -49.30
CA VAL A 104 -11.95 -3.22 -49.47
C VAL A 104 -10.80 -2.43 -48.85
N VAL A 105 -9.99 -1.84 -49.72
CA VAL A 105 -8.91 -0.92 -49.36
C VAL A 105 -9.54 0.38 -48.90
N ALA A 106 -9.47 0.67 -47.60
CA ALA A 106 -9.77 1.99 -47.07
C ALA A 106 -8.46 2.64 -46.60
N THR A 107 -8.07 3.68 -47.33
CA THR A 107 -6.89 4.51 -47.18
C THR A 107 -6.82 5.12 -45.78
N VAL A 108 -5.83 4.73 -44.97
CA VAL A 108 -5.54 5.39 -43.69
C VAL A 108 -4.72 6.64 -43.98
N ALA A 109 -5.39 7.78 -44.04
CA ALA A 109 -4.73 9.08 -43.96
C ALA A 109 -4.26 9.29 -42.51
N ALA A 110 -2.95 9.48 -42.35
CA ALA A 110 -2.32 9.86 -41.10
C ALA A 110 -2.94 11.17 -40.58
N ARG A 111 -3.48 11.12 -39.36
CA ARG A 111 -3.70 12.31 -38.52
C ARG A 111 -3.01 12.07 -37.18
N ASN A 112 -1.90 12.77 -37.01
CA ASN A 112 -1.22 12.94 -35.74
C ASN A 112 -2.04 13.91 -34.89
N ASP A 113 -2.81 13.40 -33.93
CA ASP A 113 -3.37 14.21 -32.86
C ASP A 113 -3.01 13.56 -31.52
N VAL A 114 -1.83 13.92 -31.01
CA VAL A 114 -1.47 13.69 -29.62
C VAL A 114 -2.20 14.76 -28.81
N GLU A 115 -3.47 14.52 -28.50
CA GLU A 115 -4.15 15.27 -27.43
C GLU A 115 -3.63 14.77 -26.08
N GLN A 116 -2.66 15.52 -25.54
CA GLN A 116 -2.35 15.49 -24.12
C GLN A 116 -3.63 15.82 -23.34
N GLY A 117 -4.14 14.84 -22.59
CA GLY A 117 -5.40 14.93 -21.85
C GLY A 117 -5.45 16.16 -20.95
N CYS A 118 -6.30 17.11 -21.33
CA CYS A 118 -6.62 18.31 -20.58
C CYS A 118 -7.32 17.93 -19.25
N PRO A 119 -7.01 18.56 -18.10
CA PRO A 119 -7.76 18.37 -16.88
C PRO A 119 -9.22 18.77 -17.11
N LYS A 120 -10.17 17.96 -16.61
CA LYS A 120 -11.57 18.39 -16.50
C LYS A 120 -11.65 19.50 -15.44
N VAL A 121 -11.42 20.73 -15.87
CA VAL A 121 -11.51 21.95 -15.06
C VAL A 121 -13.00 22.24 -14.82
N CYS A 122 -13.41 22.36 -13.55
CA CYS A 122 -14.74 22.87 -13.22
C CYS A 122 -14.79 24.38 -13.48
N VAL A 123 -16.01 24.93 -13.55
CA VAL A 123 -16.35 26.31 -13.95
C VAL A 123 -15.62 27.43 -13.18
N ASP A 124 -14.87 27.13 -12.11
CA ASP A 124 -14.14 28.11 -11.29
C ASP A 124 -12.61 27.89 -11.24
N GLY A 125 -12.02 27.11 -12.16
CA GLY A 125 -10.57 26.81 -12.14
C GLY A 125 -10.14 25.79 -11.07
N GLU A 126 -11.08 25.33 -10.22
CA GLU A 126 -10.86 24.25 -9.27
C GLU A 126 -10.93 22.87 -9.94
N VAL A 127 -9.96 22.00 -9.64
CA VAL A 127 -9.97 20.60 -10.09
C VAL A 127 -11.05 19.81 -9.34
N LYS A 128 -11.83 19.01 -10.08
CA LYS A 128 -12.83 18.13 -9.47
C LYS A 128 -12.16 16.93 -8.81
N ARG A 129 -12.37 16.75 -7.50
CA ARG A 129 -11.85 15.60 -6.73
C ARG A 129 -12.96 14.61 -6.39
N CYS A 130 -12.58 13.42 -5.91
CA CYS A 130 -13.55 12.49 -5.35
C CYS A 130 -14.27 13.10 -4.14
N HIS A 131 -15.51 12.66 -3.91
CA HIS A 131 -16.41 13.26 -2.90
C HIS A 131 -15.88 13.25 -1.47
N TRP A 132 -15.00 12.31 -1.12
CA TRP A 132 -14.36 12.25 0.20
C TRP A 132 -13.28 13.32 0.41
N ILE A 133 -12.96 14.12 -0.62
CA ILE A 133 -12.14 15.33 -0.51
C ILE A 133 -13.05 16.56 -0.63
N THR A 134 -13.23 17.24 0.49
CA THR A 134 -14.03 18.46 0.62
C THR A 134 -13.16 19.71 0.61
N LYS A 135 -13.75 20.89 0.43
CA LYS A 135 -13.05 22.19 0.53
C LYS A 135 -12.38 22.43 1.90
N THR A 136 -12.90 21.79 2.95
CA THR A 136 -12.40 21.87 4.32
C THR A 136 -11.46 20.73 4.69
N SER A 137 -11.11 19.86 3.75
CA SER A 137 -10.22 18.73 4.00
C SER A 137 -8.81 19.19 4.33
N ASP A 138 -8.15 18.45 5.22
CA ASP A 138 -6.76 18.70 5.59
C ASP A 138 -5.83 18.62 4.36
N LYS A 139 -4.88 19.54 4.25
CA LYS A 139 -3.96 19.62 3.10
C LYS A 139 -3.19 18.32 2.87
N GLY A 140 -2.79 17.61 3.93
CA GLY A 140 -2.11 16.33 3.82
C GLY A 140 -3.01 15.24 3.22
N TYR A 141 -4.31 15.28 3.50
CA TYR A 141 -5.27 14.35 2.93
C TYR A 141 -5.57 14.66 1.46
N VAL A 142 -5.64 15.95 1.09
CA VAL A 142 -5.76 16.39 -0.30
C VAL A 142 -4.54 15.92 -1.12
N SER A 143 -3.32 16.17 -0.65
CA SER A 143 -2.09 15.72 -1.32
C SER A 143 -2.03 14.19 -1.42
N PHE A 144 -2.41 13.46 -0.37
CA PHE A 144 -2.49 12.00 -0.43
C PHE A 144 -3.45 11.52 -1.54
N HIS A 145 -4.63 12.11 -1.67
CA HIS A 145 -5.56 11.81 -2.77
C HIS A 145 -4.99 12.19 -4.15
N ASP A 146 -4.36 13.37 -4.24
CA ASP A 146 -3.90 13.97 -5.49
C ASP A 146 -2.61 13.37 -6.03
N GLU A 147 -1.83 12.70 -5.19
CA GLU A 147 -0.51 12.21 -5.58
C GLU A 147 -0.37 10.70 -5.39
N GLN A 148 -1.02 10.10 -4.39
CA GLN A 148 -0.69 8.74 -3.95
C GLN A 148 -1.85 7.76 -4.06
N TRP A 149 -3.06 8.16 -3.65
CA TRP A 149 -4.20 7.25 -3.61
C TRP A 149 -4.61 6.81 -5.03
N GLY A 150 -4.71 5.49 -5.21
CA GLY A 150 -5.04 4.88 -6.51
C GLY A 150 -3.88 4.86 -7.51
N VAL A 151 -2.66 5.25 -7.10
CA VAL A 151 -1.46 5.10 -7.93
C VAL A 151 -0.86 3.71 -7.66
N PRO A 152 -0.60 2.88 -8.69
CA PRO A 152 -0.02 1.56 -8.48
C PRO A 152 1.31 1.58 -7.75
N ILE A 153 1.39 0.86 -6.62
CA ILE A 153 2.63 0.69 -5.83
C ILE A 153 3.18 -0.72 -6.02
N TYR A 154 4.49 -0.81 -6.27
CA TYR A 154 5.18 -2.08 -6.50
C TYR A 154 6.32 -2.37 -5.52
N ASP A 155 6.72 -1.39 -4.70
CA ASP A 155 7.78 -1.54 -3.71
C ASP A 155 7.24 -2.17 -2.41
N ASP A 156 7.92 -3.21 -1.91
CA ASP A 156 7.47 -3.98 -0.74
C ASP A 156 7.40 -3.13 0.54
N ASN A 157 8.36 -2.23 0.75
CA ASN A 157 8.39 -1.37 1.94
C ASN A 157 7.27 -0.32 1.89
N GLN A 158 7.00 0.26 0.71
CA GLN A 158 5.87 1.17 0.51
C GLN A 158 4.52 0.47 0.69
N LEU A 159 4.37 -0.76 0.18
CA LEU A 159 3.17 -1.57 0.42
C LEU A 159 3.03 -1.91 1.90
N PHE A 160 4.11 -2.21 2.61
CA PHE A 160 4.08 -2.47 4.04
C PHE A 160 3.72 -1.22 4.87
N GLU A 161 4.29 -0.07 4.54
CA GLU A 161 3.92 1.24 5.13
C GLU A 161 2.42 1.47 4.95
N LEU A 162 1.91 1.31 3.73
CA LEU A 162 0.51 1.54 3.43
C LEU A 162 -0.41 0.53 4.14
N LEU A 163 -0.06 -0.75 4.17
CA LEU A 163 -0.82 -1.77 4.90
C LEU A 163 -0.90 -1.44 6.40
N SER A 164 0.22 -0.99 6.99
CA SER A 164 0.28 -0.57 8.38
C SER A 164 -0.60 0.65 8.65
N MET A 165 -0.58 1.66 7.77
CA MET A 165 -1.49 2.81 7.84
C MET A 165 -2.96 2.40 7.68
N CYS A 166 -3.29 1.49 6.76
CA CYS A 166 -4.65 0.98 6.61
C CYS A 166 -5.12 0.23 7.87
N GLY A 167 -4.23 -0.51 8.55
CA GLY A 167 -4.53 -1.16 9.82
C GLY A 167 -4.93 -0.17 10.93
N MET A 168 -4.40 1.06 10.90
CA MET A 168 -4.73 2.13 11.84
C MET A 168 -6.10 2.76 11.62
N LEU A 169 -6.80 2.44 10.52
CA LEU A 169 -8.17 2.91 10.27
C LEU A 169 -9.18 2.40 11.30
N MET A 170 -8.80 1.40 12.09
CA MET A 170 -9.56 0.93 13.25
C MET A 170 -9.63 1.97 14.37
N ASP A 171 -8.61 2.81 14.50
CA ASP A 171 -8.45 3.77 15.61
C ASP A 171 -8.54 5.23 15.13
N PHE A 172 -8.17 5.51 13.87
CA PHE A 172 -7.98 6.86 13.35
C PHE A 172 -8.57 7.05 11.94
N LYS A 173 -8.90 8.29 11.61
CA LYS A 173 -9.25 8.68 10.23
C LYS A 173 -7.99 8.98 9.42
N TRP A 174 -8.04 8.87 8.09
CA TRP A 174 -6.91 9.16 7.19
C TRP A 174 -6.14 10.46 7.51
N PRO A 175 -6.77 11.65 7.72
CA PRO A 175 -6.04 12.86 8.06
C PRO A 175 -5.20 12.73 9.35
N GLN A 176 -5.70 12.00 10.34
CA GLN A 176 -4.99 11.76 11.60
C GLN A 176 -3.79 10.83 11.39
N ILE A 177 -3.95 9.80 10.57
CA ILE A 177 -2.86 8.86 10.22
C ILE A 177 -1.77 9.58 9.42
N LEU A 178 -2.17 10.36 8.41
CA LEU A 178 -1.25 11.09 7.54
C LEU A 178 -0.43 12.15 8.30
N LYS A 179 -1.01 12.81 9.31
CA LYS A 179 -0.27 13.72 10.20
C LYS A 179 0.84 13.02 11.00
N ARG A 180 0.65 11.74 11.34
CA ARG A 180 1.64 10.93 12.08
C ARG A 180 2.65 10.24 11.18
N ARG A 181 2.47 10.29 9.85
CA ARG A 181 3.24 9.48 8.90
C ARG A 181 4.76 9.60 9.05
N ASN A 182 5.27 10.82 9.28
CA ASN A 182 6.70 11.03 9.46
C ASN A 182 7.21 10.43 10.78
N HIS A 183 6.46 10.60 11.87
CA HIS A 183 6.78 9.98 13.17
C HIS A 183 6.70 8.45 13.10
N LEU A 184 5.73 7.91 12.34
CA LEU A 184 5.64 6.48 12.07
C LEU A 184 6.85 5.97 11.29
N ARG A 185 7.25 6.66 10.23
CA ARG A 185 8.46 6.31 9.47
C ARG A 185 9.70 6.33 10.34
N GLU A 186 9.86 7.34 11.18
CA GLU A 186 11.01 7.40 12.10
C GLU A 186 10.98 6.22 13.09
N ALA A 187 9.84 5.94 13.70
CA ALA A 187 9.69 4.87 14.70
C ALA A 187 9.90 3.46 14.11
N PHE A 188 9.51 3.25 12.86
CA PHE A 188 9.59 1.96 12.17
C PHE A 188 10.72 1.90 11.13
N GLY A 189 11.73 2.77 11.21
CA GLY A 189 12.90 2.71 10.34
C GLY A 189 12.57 2.80 8.84
N GLY A 190 11.67 3.71 8.47
CA GLY A 190 11.18 3.88 7.12
C GLY A 190 10.25 2.76 6.63
N PHE A 191 9.74 1.93 7.54
CA PHE A 191 9.01 0.70 7.21
C PHE A 191 9.84 -0.26 6.36
N ASP A 192 11.16 -0.31 6.57
CA ASP A 192 11.97 -1.42 6.06
C ASP A 192 11.50 -2.71 6.74
N VAL A 193 10.95 -3.63 5.95
CA VAL A 193 10.36 -4.87 6.47
C VAL A 193 11.37 -5.68 7.28
N LYS A 194 12.64 -5.74 6.85
CA LYS A 194 13.69 -6.51 7.54
C LYS A 194 14.09 -5.85 8.85
N PHE A 195 14.10 -4.53 8.91
CA PHE A 195 14.31 -3.80 10.15
C PHE A 195 13.16 -4.05 11.13
N VAL A 196 11.92 -3.89 10.68
CA VAL A 196 10.73 -3.98 11.54
C VAL A 196 10.49 -5.39 12.06
N GLU A 197 10.79 -6.44 11.28
CA GLU A 197 10.72 -7.84 11.73
C GLU A 197 11.56 -8.10 12.98
N GLN A 198 12.70 -7.42 13.10
CA GLN A 198 13.70 -7.64 14.15
C GLN A 198 13.39 -6.89 15.45
N LEU A 199 12.39 -6.01 15.46
CA LEU A 199 12.00 -5.25 16.65
C LEU A 199 11.53 -6.22 17.75
N ARG A 200 12.09 -6.03 18.95
CA ARG A 200 11.81 -6.85 20.13
C ARG A 200 10.90 -6.11 21.09
N GLU A 201 10.51 -6.78 22.18
CA GLU A 201 9.60 -6.24 23.18
C GLU A 201 10.03 -4.86 23.71
N ARG A 202 11.33 -4.68 23.97
CA ARG A 202 11.88 -3.38 24.41
C ARG A 202 11.62 -2.25 23.40
N ASP A 203 11.69 -2.57 22.10
CA ASP A 203 11.53 -1.60 21.02
C ASP A 203 10.04 -1.29 20.82
N ILE A 204 9.18 -2.30 20.93
CA ILE A 204 7.72 -2.16 20.93
C ILE A 204 7.28 -1.22 22.06
N LEU A 205 7.76 -1.46 23.28
CA LEU A 205 7.45 -0.61 24.44
C LEU A 205 7.93 0.83 24.21
N LYS A 206 9.16 1.01 23.71
CA LYS A 206 9.72 2.33 23.38
C LYS A 206 8.88 3.08 22.33
N ILE A 207 8.47 2.40 21.25
CA ILE A 207 7.63 3.00 20.20
C ILE A 207 6.26 3.37 20.76
N SER A 208 5.64 2.48 21.55
CA SER A 208 4.32 2.72 22.14
C SER A 208 4.29 3.87 23.16
N ALA A 209 5.41 4.11 23.85
CA ALA A 209 5.57 5.23 24.76
C ALA A 209 5.74 6.60 24.05
N ASN A 210 6.02 6.60 22.74
CA ASN A 210 6.17 7.83 21.97
C ASN A 210 4.79 8.46 21.67
N LYS A 211 4.51 9.61 22.29
CA LYS A 211 3.24 10.34 22.13
C LYS A 211 2.98 10.82 20.69
N GLU A 212 4.03 11.12 19.93
CA GLU A 212 3.91 11.56 18.53
C GLU A 212 3.50 10.41 17.60
N VAL A 213 3.91 9.18 17.93
CA VAL A 213 3.43 7.96 17.28
C VAL A 213 1.99 7.69 17.70
N GLY A 214 1.70 7.77 19.00
CA GLY A 214 0.34 7.68 19.53
C GLY A 214 -0.35 6.35 19.26
N LEU A 215 0.40 5.25 19.16
CA LEU A 215 -0.13 3.90 18.97
C LEU A 215 -0.07 3.11 20.28
N ALA A 216 -1.15 2.40 20.59
CA ALA A 216 -1.14 1.43 21.68
C ALA A 216 -0.14 0.30 21.40
N GLU A 217 0.46 -0.27 22.45
CA GLU A 217 1.44 -1.35 22.38
C GLU A 217 0.96 -2.53 21.51
N CYS A 218 -0.32 -2.92 21.65
CA CYS A 218 -0.89 -4.00 20.84
C CYS A 218 -0.89 -3.69 19.34
N ARG A 219 -1.03 -2.42 18.94
CA ARG A 219 -0.99 -1.99 17.53
C ARG A 219 0.44 -2.01 16.99
N VAL A 220 1.40 -1.57 17.79
CA VAL A 220 2.83 -1.67 17.44
C VAL A 220 3.23 -3.13 17.24
N ARG A 221 2.79 -4.03 18.14
CA ARG A 221 3.03 -5.47 18.01
C ARG A 221 2.41 -6.06 16.73
N CYS A 222 1.20 -5.63 16.36
CA CYS A 222 0.58 -6.04 15.09
C CYS A 222 1.42 -5.66 13.87
N ILE A 223 2.03 -4.47 13.86
CA ILE A 223 2.90 -4.02 12.75
C ILE A 223 4.16 -4.90 12.66
N VAL A 224 4.76 -5.23 13.80
CA VAL A 224 5.93 -6.13 13.86
C VAL A 224 5.56 -7.55 13.39
N ASP A 225 4.40 -8.07 13.80
CA ASP A 225 3.91 -9.38 13.36
C ASP A 225 3.61 -9.40 11.86
N ASN A 226 3.08 -8.30 11.31
CA ASN A 226 2.88 -8.15 9.88
C ASN A 226 4.21 -8.15 9.12
N ALA A 227 5.27 -7.49 9.62
CA ALA A 227 6.59 -7.54 9.00
C ALA A 227 7.14 -8.98 8.95
N LYS A 228 6.99 -9.75 10.04
CA LYS A 228 7.32 -11.20 10.07
C LYS A 228 6.51 -11.99 9.05
N GLY A 229 5.22 -11.68 8.91
CA GLY A 229 4.34 -12.26 7.89
C GLY A 229 4.85 -11.99 6.47
N ILE A 230 5.26 -10.75 6.20
CA ILE A 230 5.80 -10.34 4.91
C ILE A 230 7.10 -11.10 4.59
N ILE A 231 8.02 -11.23 5.54
CA ILE A 231 9.28 -11.95 5.31
C ILE A 231 9.04 -13.42 4.93
N LYS A 232 8.02 -14.06 5.51
CA LYS A 232 7.59 -15.41 5.10
C LYS A 232 7.06 -15.42 3.67
N VAL A 233 6.20 -14.46 3.32
CA VAL A 233 5.67 -14.31 1.96
C VAL A 233 6.81 -14.07 0.95
N MET A 234 7.78 -13.21 1.25
CA MET A 234 8.94 -12.96 0.39
C MET A 234 9.78 -14.22 0.13
N LYS A 235 9.88 -15.13 1.11
CA LYS A 235 10.56 -16.42 0.92
C LYS A 235 9.81 -17.35 -0.04
N GLU A 236 8.49 -17.29 -0.07
CA GLU A 236 7.63 -18.15 -0.91
C GLU A 236 7.39 -17.57 -2.32
N TYR A 237 7.19 -16.25 -2.42
CA TYR A 237 6.75 -15.56 -3.63
C TYR A 237 7.80 -14.59 -4.20
N GLY A 238 8.98 -14.51 -3.58
CA GLY A 238 10.05 -13.57 -3.94
C GLY A 238 9.85 -12.15 -3.39
N SER A 239 8.63 -11.61 -3.46
CA SER A 239 8.29 -10.28 -2.93
C SER A 239 6.86 -10.21 -2.40
N PHE A 240 6.61 -9.26 -1.50
CA PHE A 240 5.25 -8.97 -1.02
C PHE A 240 4.36 -8.42 -2.12
N SER A 241 4.94 -7.58 -2.97
CA SER A 241 4.33 -7.00 -4.15
C SER A 241 3.85 -8.09 -5.11
N SER A 242 4.71 -9.03 -5.50
CA SER A 242 4.33 -10.14 -6.39
C SER A 242 3.20 -10.98 -5.82
N TYR A 243 3.25 -11.25 -4.51
CA TYR A 243 2.17 -11.96 -3.82
C TYR A 243 0.85 -11.19 -3.88
N MET A 244 0.83 -9.91 -3.53
CA MET A 244 -0.40 -9.10 -3.53
C MET A 244 -0.95 -8.88 -4.95
N TRP A 245 -0.08 -8.59 -5.93
CA TRP A 245 -0.46 -8.37 -7.32
C TRP A 245 -0.93 -9.67 -8.02
N SER A 246 -0.55 -10.85 -7.53
CA SER A 246 -1.04 -12.12 -8.06
C SER A 246 -2.57 -12.25 -7.98
N TYR A 247 -3.22 -11.72 -6.92
CA TYR A 247 -4.68 -11.67 -6.78
C TYR A 247 -5.38 -10.77 -7.81
N PHE A 248 -4.60 -9.95 -8.51
CA PHE A 248 -5.05 -9.02 -9.53
C PHE A 248 -4.54 -9.41 -10.92
N ASN A 249 -4.00 -10.63 -11.08
CA ASN A 249 -3.37 -11.08 -12.33
C ASN A 249 -2.33 -10.06 -12.84
N TYR A 250 -1.61 -9.43 -11.90
CA TYR A 250 -0.59 -8.42 -12.16
C TYR A 250 -1.09 -7.20 -12.94
N LYS A 251 -2.40 -6.91 -12.91
CA LYS A 251 -3.01 -5.74 -13.57
C LYS A 251 -4.03 -5.07 -12.65
N PRO A 252 -4.00 -3.73 -12.51
CA PRO A 252 -5.01 -3.03 -11.72
C PRO A 252 -6.42 -3.28 -12.27
N THR A 253 -7.39 -3.41 -11.37
CA THR A 253 -8.81 -3.45 -11.73
C THR A 253 -9.32 -2.02 -11.89
N ILE A 254 -9.70 -1.63 -13.12
CA ILE A 254 -10.20 -0.29 -13.40
C ILE A 254 -11.72 -0.28 -13.23
N ASN A 255 -12.21 0.45 -12.23
CA ASN A 255 -13.63 0.67 -12.04
C ASN A 255 -14.08 1.99 -12.68
N LYS A 256 -15.39 2.15 -12.87
CA LYS A 256 -16.00 3.33 -13.53
C LYS A 256 -17.13 3.90 -12.67
N TYR A 257 -16.84 4.14 -11.39
CA TYR A 257 -17.85 4.65 -10.46
C TYR A 257 -18.20 6.11 -10.77
N LYS A 258 -19.50 6.37 -10.99
CA LYS A 258 -20.04 7.72 -11.13
C LYS A 258 -20.44 8.34 -9.79
N TYR A 259 -20.85 7.52 -8.84
CA TYR A 259 -21.38 7.98 -7.55
C TYR A 259 -20.58 7.40 -6.38
N PRO A 260 -20.28 8.18 -5.32
CA PRO A 260 -19.50 7.74 -4.17
C PRO A 260 -20.06 6.49 -3.49
N ARG A 261 -21.39 6.41 -3.37
CA ARG A 261 -22.10 5.27 -2.75
C ARG A 261 -21.88 3.93 -3.48
N ASN A 262 -21.42 3.97 -4.73
CA ASN A 262 -21.13 2.76 -5.50
C ASN A 262 -19.70 2.25 -5.25
N VAL A 263 -18.84 3.06 -4.64
CA VAL A 263 -17.47 2.64 -4.29
C VAL A 263 -17.57 1.70 -3.09
N PRO A 264 -17.17 0.43 -3.23
CA PRO A 264 -17.39 -0.56 -2.19
C PRO A 264 -16.47 -0.34 -0.99
N LEU A 265 -17.01 -0.51 0.22
CA LEU A 265 -16.22 -0.63 1.46
C LEU A 265 -15.66 -2.04 1.67
N ARG A 266 -16.21 -3.05 0.99
CA ARG A 266 -15.79 -4.46 0.99
C ARG A 266 -16.03 -5.06 -0.38
N SER A 267 -15.19 -6.01 -0.78
CA SER A 267 -15.39 -6.79 -2.00
C SER A 267 -15.08 -8.27 -1.75
N PRO A 268 -15.66 -9.19 -2.55
CA PRO A 268 -15.32 -10.61 -2.46
C PRO A 268 -13.81 -10.87 -2.58
N LYS A 269 -13.12 -10.09 -3.42
CA LYS A 269 -11.66 -10.16 -3.57
C LYS A 269 -10.93 -9.76 -2.29
N ALA A 270 -11.32 -8.65 -1.67
CA ALA A 270 -10.74 -8.21 -0.39
C ALA A 270 -11.01 -9.22 0.74
N GLU A 271 -12.14 -9.92 0.73
CA GLU A 271 -12.46 -10.98 1.70
C GLU A 271 -11.55 -12.20 1.54
N VAL A 272 -11.31 -12.65 0.31
CA VAL A 272 -10.37 -13.74 0.02
C VAL A 272 -8.96 -13.38 0.48
N ILE A 273 -8.47 -12.18 0.11
CA ILE A 273 -7.13 -11.71 0.50
C ILE A 273 -7.03 -11.60 2.02
N SER A 274 -8.04 -11.03 2.68
CA SER A 274 -8.11 -10.88 4.14
C SER A 274 -8.00 -12.24 4.83
N LYS A 275 -8.80 -13.22 4.41
CA LYS A 275 -8.78 -14.57 4.98
C LYS A 275 -7.41 -15.23 4.86
N GLU A 276 -6.76 -15.08 3.70
CA GLU A 276 -5.45 -15.68 3.47
C GLU A 276 -4.34 -14.98 4.28
N LEU A 277 -4.35 -13.65 4.37
CA LEU A 277 -3.39 -12.91 5.20
C LEU A 277 -3.57 -13.27 6.69
N LEU A 278 -4.81 -13.38 7.17
CA LEU A 278 -5.09 -13.84 8.54
C LEU A 278 -4.53 -15.24 8.79
N ARG A 279 -4.72 -16.17 7.84
CA ARG A 279 -4.16 -17.54 7.90
C ARG A 279 -2.64 -17.53 7.97
N ARG A 280 -1.99 -16.56 7.33
CA ARG A 280 -0.53 -16.36 7.34
C ARG A 280 -0.02 -15.64 8.60
N GLY A 281 -0.91 -15.28 9.52
CA GLY A 281 -0.57 -14.67 10.79
C GLY A 281 -0.53 -13.14 10.79
N PHE A 282 -0.96 -12.49 9.71
CA PHE A 282 -1.13 -11.04 9.69
C PHE A 282 -2.23 -10.61 10.67
N ARG A 283 -2.14 -9.36 11.10
CA ARG A 283 -3.03 -8.68 12.06
C ARG A 283 -3.54 -7.40 11.45
N LEU A 284 -4.75 -6.99 11.85
CA LEU A 284 -5.41 -5.78 11.33
C LEU A 284 -5.55 -5.78 9.80
N VAL A 285 -5.87 -6.94 9.23
CA VAL A 285 -6.06 -7.14 7.78
C VAL A 285 -7.48 -7.62 7.47
N GLY A 286 -8.48 -7.06 8.16
CA GLY A 286 -9.89 -7.37 7.93
C GLY A 286 -10.37 -6.93 6.52
N PRO A 287 -11.51 -7.42 6.01
CA PRO A 287 -11.92 -7.16 4.63
C PRO A 287 -12.09 -5.68 4.26
N VAL A 288 -12.56 -4.84 5.19
CA VAL A 288 -12.67 -3.37 4.98
C VAL A 288 -11.28 -2.73 4.88
N ILE A 289 -10.33 -3.19 5.69
CA ILE A 289 -8.95 -2.72 5.67
C ILE A 289 -8.29 -3.15 4.36
N MET A 290 -8.49 -4.39 3.93
CA MET A 290 -7.95 -4.88 2.67
C MET A 290 -8.55 -4.18 1.47
N GLN A 291 -9.86 -3.87 1.50
CA GLN A 291 -10.47 -3.05 0.45
C GLN A 291 -9.81 -1.67 0.38
N SER A 292 -9.67 -0.99 1.53
CA SER A 292 -9.00 0.32 1.63
C SER A 292 -7.54 0.27 1.15
N PHE A 293 -6.82 -0.80 1.48
CA PHE A 293 -5.45 -1.04 1.04
C PHE A 293 -5.36 -1.21 -0.48
N THR A 294 -6.19 -2.06 -1.07
CA THR A 294 -6.18 -2.29 -2.53
C THR A 294 -6.53 -1.04 -3.33
N GLN A 295 -7.42 -0.22 -2.80
CA GLN A 295 -7.78 1.10 -3.35
C GLN A 295 -6.61 2.07 -3.25
N ALA A 296 -6.02 2.22 -2.06
CA ALA A 296 -4.94 3.16 -1.85
C ALA A 296 -3.67 2.77 -2.61
N ALA A 297 -3.37 1.47 -2.72
CA ALA A 297 -2.21 0.91 -3.42
C ALA A 297 -2.34 0.91 -4.96
N GLY A 298 -3.48 1.34 -5.49
CA GLY A 298 -3.75 1.34 -6.93
C GLY A 298 -3.93 -0.05 -7.55
N MET A 299 -4.23 -1.06 -6.75
CA MET A 299 -4.64 -2.39 -7.24
C MET A 299 -6.08 -2.34 -7.79
N THR A 300 -6.91 -1.47 -7.21
CA THR A 300 -8.18 -1.04 -7.80
C THR A 300 -8.15 0.47 -8.05
N ILE A 301 -8.61 0.89 -9.23
CA ILE A 301 -8.73 2.30 -9.58
C ILE A 301 -10.18 2.72 -9.30
N ASP A 302 -10.38 3.23 -8.08
CA ASP A 302 -11.71 3.56 -7.54
C ASP A 302 -11.96 5.08 -7.47
N HIS A 303 -11.12 5.88 -8.12
CA HIS A 303 -11.43 7.29 -8.38
C HIS A 303 -12.77 7.38 -9.12
N LEU A 304 -13.59 8.37 -8.78
CA LEU A 304 -14.80 8.66 -9.54
C LEU A 304 -14.43 9.12 -10.95
N ILE A 305 -15.25 8.77 -11.95
CA ILE A 305 -14.97 9.08 -13.37
C ILE A 305 -14.86 10.59 -13.70
N ASP A 306 -15.34 11.42 -12.78
CA ASP A 306 -15.31 12.87 -12.86
C ASP A 306 -14.19 13.50 -12.02
N CYS A 307 -13.45 12.71 -11.24
CA CYS A 307 -12.24 13.13 -10.56
C CYS A 307 -11.11 13.38 -11.56
N PHE A 308 -10.35 14.46 -11.40
CA PHE A 308 -9.22 14.81 -12.27
C PHE A 308 -8.12 13.74 -12.28
N ARG A 309 -7.99 12.96 -11.19
CA ARG A 309 -7.02 11.86 -11.09
C ARG A 309 -7.44 10.60 -11.84
N TYR A 310 -8.72 10.44 -12.21
CA TYR A 310 -9.24 9.20 -12.78
C TYR A 310 -8.46 8.77 -14.02
N ASN A 311 -8.42 9.63 -15.05
CA ASN A 311 -7.74 9.33 -16.31
C ASN A 311 -6.25 9.10 -16.08
N HIS A 312 -5.60 9.89 -15.22
CA HIS A 312 -4.19 9.73 -14.90
C HIS A 312 -3.89 8.36 -14.27
N CYS A 313 -4.66 7.95 -13.26
CA CYS A 313 -4.52 6.64 -12.63
C CYS A 313 -4.84 5.49 -13.59
N VAL A 314 -5.81 5.65 -14.51
CA VAL A 314 -6.09 4.67 -15.57
C VAL A 314 -4.91 4.52 -16.53
N THR A 315 -4.30 5.62 -16.97
CA THR A 315 -3.10 5.58 -17.82
C THR A 315 -1.93 4.88 -17.13
N LEU A 316 -1.71 5.16 -15.84
CA LEU A 316 -0.70 4.47 -15.06
C LEU A 316 -1.01 2.96 -14.94
N ALA A 317 -2.28 2.61 -14.75
CA ALA A 317 -2.73 1.22 -14.63
C ALA A 317 -2.61 0.40 -15.91
N GLN A 318 -2.66 1.05 -17.07
CA GLN A 318 -2.47 0.41 -18.38
C GLN A 318 -0.99 0.16 -18.71
N SER A 319 -0.07 0.79 -17.97
CA SER A 319 1.35 0.51 -18.13
C SER A 319 1.64 -0.96 -17.78
N PRO A 320 2.53 -1.63 -18.52
CA PRO A 320 2.94 -2.99 -18.19
C PRO A 320 3.44 -3.05 -16.74
N TRP A 321 3.09 -4.13 -16.04
CA TRP A 321 3.60 -4.38 -14.70
C TRP A 321 5.14 -4.45 -14.75
N LYS A 322 5.82 -3.57 -14.01
CA LYS A 322 7.24 -3.27 -14.21
C LYS A 322 8.21 -4.11 -13.36
N HIS A 323 7.81 -5.23 -12.75
CA HIS A 323 8.62 -5.87 -11.71
C HIS A 323 8.67 -7.41 -11.72
N VAL A 324 9.38 -8.02 -12.67
CA VAL A 324 10.06 -9.30 -12.39
C VAL A 324 11.51 -9.02 -12.06
#